data_AF-A0A8H6I651-F1
#
_entry.id   AF-A0A8H6I651-F1
#
_cell.length_a   1.000
_cell.length_b   1.000
_cell.length_c   1.000
_cell.angle_alpha   90.00
_cell.angle_beta   90.00
_cell.angle_gamma   90.00
#
_symmetry.space_group_name_H-M   'P 1'
#
loop_
_entity.id
_entity.type
_entity.pdbx_description
1 polymer ?
#
loop_
_entity_poly.entity_id
_entity_poly.type
_entity_poly.pdbx_seq_one_letter_code
_entity_poly.pdbx_strand_id
1 'polypeptide(L)'
;MPVSSRPIPTRSAMAAKSFSAPTTSTTALSLTYILHNTSPEELHTRLLNAVSHRHDGSSAVLALSGDAITDLFETFRELGFNTAHARAAVSDTMRRHCVRCHSKYLERDNGIGACRMAHEEIEVQDPENFGRMVRWVACCGVKLSEGAKMDNEWCFVGRHTTTPENVVYNASNVVECGEGKGCPGGMVGLEEEEEDWQEGDEPVPIEPELHFCEEEYELEEMVPTQVDFCASYQAHGVVYDDEMAGDEYSDFLDFEGAD
;
A
#
# COMPACT_ATOMS: atom_id res chain seq x y z
N MET A 1 34.71 -1.41 -58.49
CA MET A 1 34.44 -0.33 -57.51
C MET A 1 34.72 -0.89 -56.12
N PRO A 2 35.61 -0.27 -55.33
CA PRO A 2 35.98 -0.77 -54.01
C PRO A 2 34.85 -0.50 -53.00
N VAL A 3 34.50 -1.52 -52.22
CA VAL A 3 33.45 -1.47 -51.20
C VAL A 3 34.06 -0.85 -49.94
N SER A 4 33.57 0.34 -49.56
CA SER A 4 33.98 1.04 -48.35
C SER A 4 33.44 0.30 -47.12
N SER A 5 34.34 -0.31 -46.35
CA SER A 5 34.06 -0.94 -45.06
C SER A 5 33.80 0.14 -44.01
N ARG A 6 32.58 0.15 -43.45
CA ARG A 6 32.22 1.04 -42.34
C ARG A 6 32.98 0.62 -41.07
N PRO A 7 33.54 1.57 -40.31
CA PRO A 7 34.22 1.26 -39.06
C PRO A 7 33.24 0.67 -38.05
N ILE A 8 33.64 -0.44 -37.43
CA ILE A 8 32.94 -1.05 -36.31
C ILE A 8 33.08 -0.09 -35.12
N PRO A 9 31.98 0.36 -34.49
CA PRO A 9 32.07 1.20 -33.31
C PRO A 9 32.77 0.38 -32.21
N THR A 10 33.99 0.81 -31.88
CA THR A 10 34.71 0.34 -30.70
C THR A 10 33.81 0.61 -29.50
N ARG A 11 33.32 -0.47 -28.87
CA ARG A 11 32.70 -0.40 -27.54
C ARG A 11 33.72 0.24 -26.61
N SER A 12 33.58 1.54 -26.42
CA SER A 12 34.26 2.27 -25.37
C SER A 12 33.99 1.52 -24.08
N ALA A 13 35.06 1.29 -23.31
CA ALA A 13 35.05 0.63 -22.03
C ALA A 13 34.09 1.37 -21.09
N MET A 14 32.81 1.03 -21.13
CA MET A 14 31.92 1.31 -20.02
C MET A 14 32.52 0.51 -18.87
N ALA A 15 33.12 1.24 -17.94
CA ALA A 15 33.53 0.73 -16.65
C ALA A 15 32.44 -0.23 -16.18
N ALA A 16 32.78 -1.52 -16.13
CA ALA A 16 31.93 -2.52 -15.53
C ALA A 16 31.77 -2.08 -14.07
N LYS A 17 30.70 -1.33 -13.77
CA LYS A 17 30.24 -1.10 -12.41
C LYS A 17 30.12 -2.50 -11.84
N SER A 18 31.07 -2.87 -11.00
CA SER A 18 31.17 -4.19 -10.41
C SER A 18 29.91 -4.37 -9.58
N PHE A 19 28.92 -5.06 -10.14
CA PHE A 19 27.78 -5.54 -9.39
C PHE A 19 28.31 -6.68 -8.53
N SER A 20 28.90 -6.33 -7.39
CA SER A 20 29.06 -7.29 -6.30
C SER A 20 27.71 -7.98 -6.14
N ALA A 21 27.68 -9.30 -6.28
CA ALA A 21 26.44 -10.04 -6.15
C ALA A 21 25.78 -9.60 -4.83
N PRO A 22 24.50 -9.14 -4.83
CA PRO A 22 23.84 -8.61 -3.63
C PRO A 22 23.93 -9.55 -2.42
N THR A 23 24.12 -10.84 -2.69
CA THR A 23 24.27 -11.94 -1.75
C THR A 23 25.54 -11.89 -0.89
N THR A 24 26.52 -11.00 -1.16
CA THR A 24 27.77 -10.94 -0.37
C THR A 24 27.84 -9.75 0.58
N SER A 25 26.89 -8.81 0.53
CA SER A 25 26.88 -7.68 1.46
C SER A 25 26.33 -8.12 2.82
N THR A 26 27.13 -7.98 3.89
CA THR A 26 26.68 -8.25 5.26
C THR A 26 25.41 -7.48 5.60
N THR A 27 25.32 -6.21 5.17
CA THR A 27 24.12 -5.37 5.36
C THR A 27 22.89 -5.93 4.65
N ALA A 28 23.04 -6.40 3.42
CA ALA A 28 21.93 -7.00 2.67
C ALA A 28 21.45 -8.30 3.33
N LEU A 29 22.36 -9.13 3.84
CA LEU A 29 22.05 -10.34 4.59
C LEU A 29 21.33 -10.03 5.91
N SER A 30 21.79 -9.02 6.66
CA SER A 30 21.11 -8.56 7.88
C SER A 30 19.71 -8.03 7.60
N LEU A 31 19.54 -7.23 6.54
CA LEU A 31 18.21 -6.74 6.13
C LEU A 31 17.28 -7.90 5.75
N THR A 32 17.77 -8.85 4.96
CA THR A 32 17.01 -10.05 4.57
C THR A 32 16.59 -10.84 5.80
N TYR A 33 17.49 -11.04 6.76
CA TYR A 33 17.18 -11.70 8.01
C TYR A 33 16.08 -10.97 8.79
N ILE A 34 16.15 -9.64 8.92
CA ILE A 34 15.12 -8.85 9.60
C ILE A 34 13.77 -9.01 8.90
N LEU A 35 13.73 -8.88 7.57
CA LEU A 35 12.49 -9.00 6.78
C LEU A 35 11.88 -10.41 6.86
N HIS A 36 12.70 -11.46 6.91
CA HIS A 36 12.21 -12.84 7.06
C HIS A 36 11.68 -13.15 8.46
N ASN A 37 12.15 -12.44 9.49
CA ASN A 37 11.80 -12.69 10.89
C ASN A 37 10.85 -11.62 11.47
N THR A 38 10.31 -10.73 10.64
CA THR A 38 9.34 -9.70 11.07
C THR A 38 8.06 -9.87 10.25
N SER A 39 6.89 -9.89 10.90
CA SER A 39 5.64 -9.95 10.14
C SER A 39 5.40 -8.63 9.38
N PRO A 40 4.68 -8.65 8.25
CA PRO A 40 4.34 -7.44 7.52
C PRO A 40 3.63 -6.39 8.38
N GLU A 41 2.73 -6.82 9.26
CA GLU A 41 1.96 -5.95 10.17
C GLU A 41 2.87 -5.28 11.21
N GLU A 42 3.83 -6.03 11.75
CA GLU A 42 4.80 -5.51 12.71
C GLU A 42 5.75 -4.51 12.05
N LEU A 43 6.28 -4.84 10.87
CA LEU A 43 7.14 -3.94 10.10
C LEU A 43 6.42 -2.63 9.78
N HIS A 44 5.18 -2.72 9.28
CA HIS A 44 4.35 -1.55 8.99
C HIS A 44 4.10 -0.69 10.24
N THR A 45 3.74 -1.32 11.37
CA THR A 45 3.51 -0.61 12.65
C THR A 45 4.77 0.10 13.13
N ARG A 46 5.94 -0.56 13.06
CA ARG A 46 7.23 0.03 13.45
C ARG A 46 7.60 1.22 12.57
N LEU A 47 7.43 1.11 11.26
CA LEU A 47 7.68 2.20 10.31
C LEU A 47 6.74 3.39 10.56
N LEU A 48 5.44 3.12 10.74
CA LEU A 48 4.47 4.18 11.04
C LEU A 48 4.79 4.91 12.34
N ASN A 49 5.12 4.19 13.40
CA ASN A 49 5.50 4.79 14.68
C ASN A 49 6.76 5.65 14.53
N ALA A 50 7.77 5.16 13.81
CA ALA A 50 9.02 5.89 13.59
C ALA A 50 8.82 7.22 12.84
N VAL A 51 7.79 7.32 12.00
CA VAL A 51 7.45 8.52 11.20
C VAL A 51 6.41 9.42 11.90
N SER A 52 5.48 8.86 12.67
CA SER A 52 4.31 9.60 13.21
C SER A 52 4.58 10.35 14.52
N HIS A 53 5.69 10.08 15.21
CA HIS A 53 6.01 10.71 16.50
C HIS A 53 6.60 12.11 16.36
N ARG A 54 5.74 13.14 16.28
CA ARG A 54 6.19 14.55 16.45
C ARG A 54 5.33 15.46 17.33
N HIS A 55 4.20 15.03 17.90
CA HIS A 55 3.32 15.98 18.59
C HIS A 55 3.09 15.80 20.10
N ASP A 56 3.25 14.61 20.68
CA ASP A 56 2.72 14.37 22.05
C ASP A 56 3.77 14.40 23.17
N GLY A 57 5.00 14.87 22.91
CA GLY A 57 6.01 15.12 23.95
C GLY A 57 6.44 13.92 24.79
N SER A 58 5.91 12.72 24.53
CA SER A 58 6.10 11.52 25.33
C SER A 58 6.73 10.42 24.48
N SER A 59 7.95 10.01 24.89
CA SER A 59 8.74 8.89 24.38
C SER A 59 9.30 9.01 22.95
N ALA A 60 10.23 9.94 22.78
CA ALA A 60 11.07 10.11 21.58
C ALA A 60 12.20 9.07 21.47
N VAL A 61 11.92 7.77 21.65
CA VAL A 61 12.99 6.76 21.65
C VAL A 61 13.44 6.37 20.23
N LEU A 62 12.62 6.59 19.19
CA LEU A 62 12.92 6.14 17.81
C LEU A 62 12.42 7.10 16.71
N ALA A 63 12.38 8.41 16.96
CA ALA A 63 12.03 9.35 15.89
C ALA A 63 13.15 9.37 14.84
N LEU A 64 12.82 9.07 13.58
CA LEU A 64 13.77 9.22 12.48
C LEU A 64 14.14 10.71 12.30
N SER A 65 15.41 10.97 11.99
CA SER A 65 15.81 12.31 11.55
C SER A 65 15.11 12.66 10.23
N GLY A 66 15.01 13.96 9.93
CA GLY A 66 14.45 14.40 8.64
C GLY A 66 15.22 13.81 7.45
N ASP A 67 16.54 13.71 7.59
CA ASP A 67 17.43 13.11 6.59
C ASP A 67 17.15 11.61 6.43
N ALA A 68 17.02 10.86 7.53
CA ALA A 68 16.71 9.44 7.48
C ALA A 68 15.34 9.14 6.85
N ILE A 69 14.35 10.02 7.05
CA ILE A 69 13.04 9.91 6.38
C ILE A 69 13.19 10.16 4.87
N THR A 70 14.02 11.14 4.49
CA THR A 70 14.30 11.46 3.09
C THR A 70 14.99 10.28 2.41
N ASP A 71 16.04 9.72 3.03
CA ASP A 71 16.77 8.55 2.54
C ASP A 71 15.85 7.33 2.40
N LEU A 72 14.97 7.10 3.38
CA LEU A 72 13.97 6.03 3.31
C LEU A 72 13.01 6.22 2.14
N PHE A 73 12.54 7.45 1.92
CA PHE A 73 11.62 7.76 0.82
C PHE A 73 12.29 7.58 -0.55
N GLU A 74 13.55 7.97 -0.68
CA GLU A 74 14.36 7.75 -1.88
C GLU A 74 14.63 6.26 -2.10
N THR A 75 14.89 5.50 -1.04
CA THR A 75 15.00 4.02 -1.11
C THR A 75 13.71 3.39 -1.64
N PHE A 76 12.52 3.84 -1.19
CA PHE A 76 11.26 3.35 -1.74
C PHE A 76 11.10 3.67 -3.23
N ARG A 77 11.54 4.85 -3.68
CA ARG A 77 11.55 5.18 -5.10
C ARG A 77 12.42 4.20 -5.89
N GLU A 78 13.62 3.90 -5.41
CA GLU A 78 14.53 2.95 -6.05
C GLU A 78 14.00 1.51 -6.08
N LEU A 79 13.23 1.11 -5.05
CA LEU A 79 12.52 -0.17 -5.00
C LEU A 79 11.29 -0.23 -5.91
N GLY A 80 10.98 0.85 -6.64
CA GLY A 80 9.89 0.90 -7.62
C GLY A 80 8.53 1.30 -7.03
N PHE A 81 8.48 1.79 -5.79
CA PHE A 81 7.24 2.35 -5.25
C PHE A 81 6.91 3.67 -5.96
N ASN A 82 5.62 3.90 -6.25
CA ASN A 82 5.16 5.14 -6.88
C ASN A 82 5.12 6.30 -5.86
N THR A 83 6.29 6.86 -5.59
CA THR A 83 6.47 7.99 -4.68
C THR A 83 5.91 9.30 -5.23
N ALA A 84 5.78 9.43 -6.55
CA ALA A 84 5.18 10.60 -7.19
C ALA A 84 3.70 10.75 -6.81
N HIS A 85 2.94 9.65 -6.82
CA HIS A 85 1.54 9.66 -6.37
C HIS A 85 1.41 10.02 -4.88
N ALA A 86 2.31 9.52 -4.02
CA ALA A 86 2.32 9.85 -2.60
C ALA A 86 2.59 11.35 -2.37
N ARG A 87 3.58 11.94 -3.06
CA ARG A 87 3.85 13.40 -2.98
C ARG A 87 2.64 14.21 -3.43
N ALA A 88 2.06 13.84 -4.58
CA ALA A 88 0.86 14.50 -5.09
C ALA A 88 -0.30 14.43 -4.07
N ALA A 89 -0.57 13.27 -3.49
CA ALA A 89 -1.61 13.08 -2.49
C ALA A 89 -1.40 13.94 -1.22
N VAL A 90 -0.16 14.06 -0.73
CA VAL A 90 0.17 14.88 0.46
C VAL A 90 -0.01 16.38 0.19
N SER A 91 0.42 16.85 -0.98
CA SER A 91 0.28 18.24 -1.39
C SER A 91 -1.16 18.62 -1.76
N ASP A 92 -2.01 17.64 -2.00
CA ASP A 92 -3.39 17.84 -2.40
C ASP A 92 -4.28 18.27 -1.24
N THR A 93 -4.86 19.46 -1.38
CA THR A 93 -5.78 20.07 -0.41
C THR A 93 -7.26 19.94 -0.84
N MET A 94 -7.52 19.33 -2.00
CA MET A 94 -8.85 19.19 -2.56
C MET A 94 -9.68 18.14 -1.82
N ARG A 95 -10.80 18.58 -1.26
CA ARG A 95 -11.81 17.69 -0.66
C ARG A 95 -12.59 17.00 -1.76
N ARG A 96 -12.51 15.68 -1.79
CA ARG A 96 -13.26 14.82 -2.71
C ARG A 96 -14.49 14.25 -2.02
N HIS A 97 -15.46 13.85 -2.83
CA HIS A 97 -16.64 13.11 -2.41
C HIS A 97 -16.48 11.64 -2.77
N CYS A 98 -16.55 10.75 -1.78
CA CYS A 98 -16.48 9.31 -2.05
C CYS A 98 -17.80 8.83 -2.65
N VAL A 99 -17.79 8.33 -3.89
CA VAL A 99 -19.00 7.81 -4.54
C VAL A 99 -19.51 6.49 -3.95
N ARG A 100 -18.72 5.87 -3.04
CA ARG A 100 -19.10 4.63 -2.34
C ARG A 100 -19.78 4.92 -1.00
N CYS A 101 -19.11 5.64 -0.09
CA CYS A 101 -19.62 5.90 1.26
C CYS A 101 -20.26 7.29 1.43
N HIS A 102 -20.20 8.14 0.40
CA HIS A 102 -20.69 9.54 0.41
C HIS A 102 -20.04 10.47 1.43
N SER A 103 -18.93 10.06 2.05
CA SER A 103 -18.14 10.92 2.92
C SER A 103 -17.20 11.78 2.11
N LYS A 104 -16.98 13.02 2.57
CA LYS A 104 -15.90 13.87 2.06
C LYS A 104 -14.56 13.39 2.61
N TYR A 105 -13.52 13.41 1.79
CA TYR A 105 -12.19 12.96 2.17
C TYR A 105 -11.08 13.77 1.48
N LEU A 106 -9.88 13.75 2.06
CA LEU A 106 -8.64 14.25 1.44
C LEU A 106 -7.80 13.05 1.00
N GLU A 107 -7.09 13.16 -0.13
CA GLU A 107 -6.34 12.01 -0.67
C GLU A 107 -5.19 11.58 0.26
N ARG A 108 -4.53 12.52 0.95
CA ARG A 108 -3.50 12.22 1.95
C ARG A 108 -3.99 11.35 3.12
N ASP A 109 -5.29 11.41 3.40
CA ASP A 109 -5.93 10.64 4.48
C ASP A 109 -6.63 9.37 3.93
N ASN A 110 -6.55 9.12 2.61
CA ASN A 110 -7.24 8.05 1.91
C ASN A 110 -6.50 6.70 1.97
N GLY A 111 -6.21 6.23 3.18
CA GLY A 111 -5.53 4.96 3.43
C GLY A 111 -6.41 3.72 3.19
N ILE A 112 -5.78 2.54 3.25
CA ILE A 112 -6.49 1.25 3.23
C ILE A 112 -7.37 1.18 4.48
N GLY A 113 -8.69 1.20 4.30
CA GLY A 113 -9.67 1.15 5.37
C GLY A 113 -10.20 2.51 5.84
N ALA A 114 -9.88 3.59 5.15
CA ALA A 114 -10.49 4.91 5.36
C ALA A 114 -11.98 4.91 4.98
N CYS A 115 -12.33 4.26 3.86
CA CYS A 115 -13.71 4.06 3.44
C CYS A 115 -14.26 2.80 4.11
N ARG A 116 -15.20 2.98 5.03
CA ARG A 116 -15.93 1.89 5.69
C ARG A 116 -17.41 2.01 5.42
N MET A 117 -18.08 0.90 5.13
CA MET A 117 -19.53 0.84 5.00
C MET A 117 -20.09 -0.17 5.99
N ALA A 118 -21.07 0.25 6.78
CA ALA A 118 -21.78 -0.64 7.67
C ALA A 118 -22.67 -1.61 6.85
N HIS A 119 -23.01 -2.74 7.46
CA HIS A 119 -24.04 -3.61 6.92
C HIS A 119 -25.40 -2.90 6.92
N GLU A 120 -26.15 -3.03 5.82
CA GLU A 120 -27.57 -2.65 5.82
C GLU A 120 -28.39 -3.87 6.26
N GLU A 121 -29.05 -3.72 7.40
CA GLU A 121 -29.98 -4.72 7.93
C GLU A 121 -31.40 -4.34 7.52
N ILE A 122 -32.07 -5.22 6.77
CA ILE A 122 -33.48 -5.08 6.44
C ILE A 122 -34.27 -6.24 7.04
N GLU A 123 -35.47 -5.98 7.54
CA GLU A 123 -36.36 -7.04 8.04
C GLU A 123 -37.15 -7.65 6.88
N VAL A 124 -37.03 -8.97 6.70
CA VAL A 124 -37.74 -9.71 5.65
C VAL A 124 -38.46 -10.92 6.25
N GLN A 125 -39.58 -11.33 5.64
CA GLN A 125 -40.22 -12.59 6.00
C GLN A 125 -39.44 -13.76 5.41
N ASP A 126 -39.06 -14.72 6.25
CA ASP A 126 -38.36 -15.92 5.82
C ASP A 126 -39.36 -17.03 5.47
N PRO A 127 -39.53 -17.38 4.17
CA PRO A 127 -40.48 -18.41 3.76
C PRO A 127 -40.10 -19.80 4.28
N GLU A 128 -38.82 -20.05 4.54
CA GLU A 128 -38.32 -21.32 5.06
C GLU A 128 -38.65 -21.51 6.54
N ASN A 129 -38.82 -20.40 7.27
CA ASN A 129 -39.10 -20.38 8.70
C ASN A 129 -40.53 -19.91 9.01
N PHE A 130 -41.51 -20.42 8.24
CA PHE A 130 -42.95 -20.15 8.44
C PHE A 130 -43.32 -18.65 8.40
N GLY A 131 -42.60 -17.84 7.62
CA GLY A 131 -42.87 -16.41 7.51
C GLY A 131 -42.45 -15.58 8.73
N ARG A 132 -41.58 -16.13 9.59
CA ARG A 132 -40.96 -15.33 10.67
C ARG A 132 -40.16 -14.18 10.07
N MET A 133 -40.21 -13.03 10.73
CA MET A 133 -39.35 -11.90 10.38
C MET A 133 -37.92 -12.25 10.78
N VAL A 134 -37.00 -12.16 9.83
CA VAL A 134 -35.56 -12.28 10.05
C VAL A 134 -34.87 -11.00 9.60
N ARG A 135 -33.72 -10.69 10.19
CA ARG A 135 -32.88 -9.60 9.70
C ARG A 135 -32.01 -10.13 8.58
N TRP A 136 -32.13 -9.55 7.39
CA TRP A 136 -31.35 -9.90 6.21
C TRP A 136 -30.32 -8.83 5.95
N VAL A 137 -29.06 -9.24 5.88
CA VAL A 137 -27.94 -8.37 5.52
C VAL A 137 -27.70 -8.51 4.03
N ALA A 138 -28.40 -7.68 3.26
CA ALA A 138 -28.45 -7.80 1.81
C ALA A 138 -27.07 -7.70 1.15
N CYS A 139 -26.16 -6.89 1.70
CA CYS A 139 -24.82 -6.73 1.15
C CYS A 139 -23.93 -7.97 1.27
N CYS A 140 -24.22 -8.88 2.22
CA CYS A 140 -23.45 -10.11 2.44
C CYS A 140 -24.23 -11.38 2.10
N GLY A 141 -25.53 -11.28 1.86
CA GLY A 141 -26.37 -12.45 1.62
C GLY A 141 -26.53 -13.32 2.87
N VAL A 142 -26.57 -12.73 4.07
CA VAL A 142 -26.66 -13.47 5.34
C VAL A 142 -27.98 -13.18 6.06
N LYS A 143 -28.69 -14.23 6.46
CA LYS A 143 -29.86 -14.15 7.36
C LYS A 143 -29.36 -14.22 8.81
N LEU A 144 -29.74 -13.24 9.62
CA LEU A 144 -29.47 -13.19 11.05
C LEU A 144 -30.71 -13.63 11.82
N SER A 145 -30.53 -14.60 12.70
CA SER A 145 -31.52 -14.96 13.70
C SER A 145 -31.81 -13.79 14.66
N GLU A 146 -32.94 -13.87 15.36
CA GLU A 146 -33.29 -12.89 16.39
C GLU A 146 -32.17 -12.80 17.45
N GLY A 147 -31.71 -11.59 17.73
CA GLY A 147 -30.60 -11.34 18.67
C GLY A 147 -29.18 -11.64 18.16
N ALA A 148 -29.01 -12.31 17.01
CA ALA A 148 -27.69 -12.55 16.44
C ALA A 148 -27.03 -11.25 15.98
N LYS A 149 -25.71 -11.13 16.10
CA LYS A 149 -24.95 -10.01 15.55
C LYS A 149 -23.98 -10.54 14.51
N MET A 150 -23.60 -9.70 13.55
CA MET A 150 -22.45 -10.02 12.71
C MET A 150 -21.17 -9.89 13.51
N ASP A 151 -20.21 -10.77 13.24
CA ASP A 151 -18.87 -10.72 13.85
C ASP A 151 -18.09 -9.48 13.38
N ASN A 152 -18.40 -8.99 12.17
CA ASN A 152 -17.83 -7.78 11.59
C ASN A 152 -18.88 -6.67 11.54
N GLU A 153 -18.52 -5.47 12.00
CA GLU A 153 -19.38 -4.28 11.91
C GLU A 153 -19.46 -3.70 10.49
N TRP A 154 -18.53 -4.09 9.61
CA TRP A 154 -18.29 -3.45 8.31
C TRP A 154 -18.47 -4.42 7.15
N CYS A 155 -19.38 -4.06 6.23
CA CYS A 155 -19.59 -4.77 4.98
C CYS A 155 -18.48 -4.52 3.95
N PHE A 156 -17.84 -3.35 4.03
CA PHE A 156 -16.74 -2.98 3.15
C PHE A 156 -15.69 -2.17 3.91
N VAL A 157 -14.41 -2.48 3.67
CA VAL A 157 -13.25 -1.74 4.19
C VAL A 157 -12.26 -1.54 3.03
N GLY A 158 -11.93 -0.29 2.71
CA GLY A 158 -11.01 0.02 1.61
C GLY A 158 -10.67 1.50 1.50
N ARG A 159 -10.14 1.94 0.35
CA ARG A 159 -9.92 3.36 0.03
C ARG A 159 -11.22 4.01 -0.47
N HIS A 160 -11.39 5.29 -0.18
CA HIS A 160 -12.37 6.13 -0.85
C HIS A 160 -12.06 6.21 -2.35
N THR A 161 -13.10 6.39 -3.16
CA THR A 161 -13.00 6.51 -4.62
C THR A 161 -13.94 7.60 -5.11
N THR A 162 -13.51 8.38 -6.09
CA THR A 162 -14.37 9.27 -6.89
C THR A 162 -14.87 8.62 -8.17
N THR A 163 -14.33 7.45 -8.53
CA THR A 163 -14.61 6.71 -9.77
C THR A 163 -15.73 5.68 -9.51
N PRO A 164 -16.94 5.88 -10.08
CA PRO A 164 -18.08 4.98 -9.91
C PRO A 164 -17.81 3.55 -10.41
N GLU A 165 -16.98 3.40 -11.44
CA GLU A 165 -16.63 2.11 -12.04
C GLU A 165 -15.86 1.20 -11.06
N ASN A 166 -15.23 1.80 -10.04
CA ASN A 166 -14.54 1.07 -8.98
C ASN A 166 -15.48 0.68 -7.82
N VAL A 167 -16.78 0.88 -7.96
CA VAL A 167 -17.79 0.54 -6.95
C VAL A 167 -18.69 -0.56 -7.48
N VAL A 168 -18.72 -1.69 -6.77
CA VAL A 168 -19.68 -2.76 -7.03
C VAL A 168 -21.00 -2.40 -6.35
N TYR A 169 -21.89 -1.79 -7.13
CA TYR A 169 -23.23 -1.43 -6.71
C TYR A 169 -24.12 -2.67 -6.56
N ASN A 170 -24.85 -2.76 -5.44
CA ASN A 170 -25.92 -3.69 -5.19
C ASN A 170 -27.15 -2.93 -4.67
N ALA A 171 -28.30 -3.59 -4.62
CA ALA A 171 -29.58 -2.95 -4.29
C ALA A 171 -29.63 -2.33 -2.88
N SER A 172 -28.63 -2.59 -2.03
CA SER A 172 -28.59 -2.23 -0.61
C SER A 172 -27.41 -1.32 -0.24
N ASN A 173 -26.36 -1.25 -1.05
CA ASN A 173 -25.10 -0.63 -0.61
C ASN A 173 -24.86 0.78 -1.15
N VAL A 174 -25.53 1.25 -2.22
CA VAL A 174 -25.32 2.63 -2.70
C VAL A 174 -26.53 3.20 -3.44
N VAL A 175 -26.86 4.45 -3.09
CA VAL A 175 -27.71 5.32 -3.91
C VAL A 175 -26.75 6.17 -4.73
N GLU A 176 -26.95 6.27 -6.05
CA GLU A 176 -26.15 7.18 -6.87
C GLU A 176 -26.18 8.60 -6.30
N CYS A 177 -25.08 9.34 -6.45
CA CYS A 177 -24.97 10.69 -5.87
C CYS A 177 -26.11 11.63 -6.33
N GLY A 178 -26.73 11.37 -7.48
CA GLY A 178 -27.83 12.17 -8.02
C GLY A 178 -29.22 11.88 -7.45
N GLU A 179 -29.51 10.68 -6.93
CA GLU A 179 -30.91 10.21 -6.83
C GLU A 179 -31.50 10.14 -5.41
N GLY A 180 -30.78 10.44 -4.32
CA GLY A 180 -31.44 10.38 -3.00
C GLY A 180 -30.66 10.71 -1.75
N LYS A 181 -29.34 10.91 -1.80
CA LYS A 181 -28.53 11.19 -0.60
C LYS A 181 -28.33 12.68 -0.30
N GLY A 182 -28.98 13.58 -1.06
CA GLY A 182 -28.77 15.03 -0.91
C GLY A 182 -27.31 15.45 -1.14
N CYS A 183 -26.55 14.66 -1.93
CA CYS A 183 -25.23 15.08 -2.34
C CYS A 183 -25.42 16.29 -3.26
N PRO A 184 -24.91 17.49 -2.91
CA PRO A 184 -24.99 18.63 -3.80
C PRO A 184 -24.35 18.20 -5.12
N GLY A 185 -25.14 18.23 -6.20
CA GLY A 185 -24.92 17.48 -7.42
C GLY A 185 -23.47 17.40 -7.88
N GLY A 186 -23.08 16.20 -8.35
CA GLY A 186 -21.78 15.84 -8.91
C GLY A 186 -21.40 16.57 -10.20
N MET A 187 -21.72 17.85 -10.29
CA MET A 187 -21.16 18.82 -11.22
C MET A 187 -20.91 20.10 -10.41
N VAL A 188 -19.89 20.11 -9.55
CA VAL A 188 -19.04 21.30 -9.60
C VAL A 188 -18.40 21.20 -10.98
N GLY A 189 -19.08 21.78 -11.96
CA GLY A 189 -18.33 22.44 -13.01
C GLY A 189 -17.24 23.19 -12.26
N LEU A 190 -16.00 22.93 -12.62
CA LEU A 190 -15.12 24.06 -12.75
C LEU A 190 -15.96 25.02 -13.58
N GLU A 191 -16.60 26.01 -12.93
CA GLU A 191 -16.92 27.24 -13.61
C GLU A 191 -15.54 27.61 -14.11
N GLU A 192 -15.27 27.22 -15.36
CA GLU A 192 -14.32 27.90 -16.21
C GLU A 192 -14.80 29.33 -16.04
N GLU A 193 -14.15 30.07 -15.13
CA GLU A 193 -14.05 31.49 -15.30
C GLU A 193 -13.58 31.59 -16.74
N GLU A 194 -14.52 31.91 -17.63
CA GLU A 194 -14.22 32.43 -18.95
C GLU A 194 -13.39 33.66 -18.64
N GLU A 195 -12.08 33.47 -18.42
CA GLU A 195 -11.11 34.50 -18.54
C GLU A 195 -11.34 35.00 -19.96
N ASP A 196 -11.97 36.17 -20.02
CA ASP A 196 -12.15 37.00 -21.20
C ASP A 196 -10.75 37.21 -21.77
N TRP A 197 -10.30 36.28 -22.61
CA TRP A 197 -9.06 36.34 -23.35
C TRP A 197 -9.18 37.54 -24.27
N GLN A 198 -8.80 38.72 -23.76
CA GLN A 198 -8.61 39.90 -24.57
C GLN A 198 -7.63 39.51 -25.68
N GLU A 199 -8.13 39.46 -26.92
CA GLU A 199 -7.34 39.35 -28.14
C GLU A 199 -6.30 40.47 -28.13
N GLY A 200 -5.09 40.22 -27.63
CA GLY A 200 -4.10 41.28 -27.44
C GLY A 200 -2.67 40.83 -27.18
N ASP A 201 -2.45 39.71 -26.50
CA ASP A 201 -1.09 39.28 -26.18
C ASP A 201 -0.60 38.20 -27.13
N GLU A 202 0.24 38.61 -28.08
CA GLU A 202 1.01 37.70 -28.93
C GLU A 202 1.85 36.76 -28.05
N PRO A 203 1.89 35.45 -28.35
CA PRO A 203 2.66 34.49 -27.57
C PRO A 203 4.15 34.85 -27.62
N VAL A 204 4.70 35.21 -26.47
CA VAL A 204 6.14 35.44 -26.31
C VAL A 204 6.85 34.10 -26.57
N PRO A 205 7.85 34.04 -27.47
CA PRO A 205 8.61 32.82 -27.71
C PRO A 205 9.30 32.40 -26.41
N ILE A 206 8.89 31.26 -25.85
CA ILE A 206 9.60 30.65 -24.72
C ILE A 206 10.85 29.99 -25.32
N GLU A 207 11.99 30.66 -25.19
CA GLU A 207 13.28 30.01 -25.45
C GLU A 207 13.52 28.94 -24.38
N PRO A 208 13.81 27.69 -24.75
CA PRO A 208 14.06 26.64 -23.77
C PRO A 208 15.42 26.91 -23.10
N GLU A 209 15.40 27.38 -21.86
CA GLU A 209 16.58 27.35 -20.98
C GLU A 209 16.91 25.88 -20.64
N LEU A 210 17.77 25.29 -21.47
CA LEU A 210 18.46 24.03 -21.16
C LEU A 210 19.44 24.29 -20.01
N HIS A 211 18.96 24.11 -18.78
CA HIS A 211 19.82 24.08 -17.59
C HIS A 211 20.55 22.73 -17.55
N PHE A 212 21.76 22.71 -18.09
CA PHE A 212 22.70 21.60 -17.92
C PHE A 212 23.28 21.67 -16.50
N CYS A 213 22.91 20.72 -15.64
CA CYS A 213 23.62 20.47 -14.39
C CYS A 213 24.94 19.75 -14.73
N GLU A 214 26.03 20.51 -14.82
CA GLU A 214 27.38 19.95 -14.81
C GLU A 214 27.77 19.67 -13.35
N GLU A 215 27.49 18.45 -12.86
CA GLU A 215 28.09 17.97 -11.62
C GLU A 215 29.52 17.46 -11.92
N GLU A 216 30.51 18.27 -11.54
CA GLU A 216 31.91 17.86 -11.49
C GLU A 216 32.10 16.83 -10.36
N TYR A 217 32.30 15.56 -10.71
CA TYR A 217 32.73 14.52 -9.77
C TYR A 217 34.27 14.47 -9.73
N GLU A 218 34.86 14.92 -8.63
CA GLU A 218 36.28 14.70 -8.31
C GLU A 218 36.49 13.21 -7.96
N LEU A 219 37.26 12.51 -8.79
CA LEU A 219 37.67 11.12 -8.61
C LEU A 219 38.95 11.07 -7.76
N GLU A 220 38.82 10.83 -6.45
CA GLU A 220 39.96 10.44 -5.62
C GLU A 220 40.27 8.94 -5.81
N GLU A 221 41.51 8.65 -6.22
CA GLU A 221 42.03 7.32 -6.49
C GLU A 221 42.20 6.50 -5.18
N MET A 222 41.42 5.42 -5.03
CA MET A 222 41.67 4.41 -4.00
C MET A 222 42.27 3.14 -4.60
N VAL A 223 43.49 2.81 -4.14
CA VAL A 223 44.27 1.62 -4.49
C VAL A 223 43.75 0.40 -3.72
N PRO A 224 43.50 -0.77 -4.33
CA PRO A 224 43.06 -1.94 -3.59
C PRO A 224 44.26 -2.79 -3.13
N THR A 225 44.35 -3.03 -1.82
CA THR A 225 45.22 -4.06 -1.24
C THR A 225 44.52 -5.43 -1.29
N GLN A 226 45.23 -6.36 -1.91
CA GLN A 226 44.89 -7.78 -2.05
C GLN A 226 44.95 -8.47 -0.69
N VAL A 227 43.89 -9.19 -0.29
CA VAL A 227 43.97 -10.15 0.81
C VAL A 227 43.30 -11.45 0.37
N ASP A 228 44.13 -12.45 0.12
CA ASP A 228 43.74 -13.86 -0.02
C ASP A 228 43.20 -14.39 1.31
N PHE A 229 42.03 -15.04 1.29
CA PHE A 229 41.61 -15.89 2.40
C PHE A 229 41.01 -17.21 1.90
N CYS A 230 41.74 -18.29 2.17
CA CYS A 230 41.35 -19.67 1.98
C CYS A 230 40.44 -20.17 3.11
N ALA A 231 39.42 -20.94 2.72
CA ALA A 231 38.91 -22.17 3.34
C ALA A 231 38.49 -22.18 4.83
N SER A 232 37.24 -22.57 5.09
CA SER A 232 36.88 -23.95 5.46
C SER A 232 35.39 -24.05 5.81
N TYR A 233 34.66 -24.91 5.12
CA TYR A 233 33.25 -25.21 5.37
C TYR A 233 33.20 -26.45 6.29
N GLN A 234 32.71 -26.31 7.52
CA GLN A 234 32.35 -27.43 8.38
C GLN A 234 30.83 -27.62 8.36
N ALA A 235 30.41 -28.80 7.93
CA ALA A 235 29.03 -29.25 7.95
C ALA A 235 28.61 -29.63 9.37
N HIS A 236 27.56 -28.99 9.88
CA HIS A 236 26.84 -29.47 11.06
C HIS A 236 25.54 -30.11 10.61
N GLY A 237 25.44 -31.42 10.87
CA GLY A 237 24.24 -32.22 10.66
C GLY A 237 23.15 -31.86 11.66
N VAL A 238 21.91 -31.84 11.17
CA VAL A 238 20.70 -31.68 11.96
C VAL A 238 20.25 -33.08 12.39
N VAL A 239 20.22 -33.31 13.69
CA VAL A 239 19.57 -34.45 14.34
C VAL A 239 18.11 -34.05 14.55
N TYR A 240 17.17 -34.87 14.10
CA TYR A 240 15.76 -34.74 14.44
C TYR A 240 15.48 -35.65 15.63
N ASP A 241 15.01 -35.07 16.74
CA ASP A 241 14.46 -35.80 17.87
C ASP A 241 12.99 -36.17 17.54
N ASP A 242 12.78 -37.47 17.28
CA ASP A 242 11.48 -38.14 17.34
C ASP A 242 11.18 -38.43 18.82
N GLU A 243 10.27 -37.68 19.44
CA GLU A 243 9.55 -38.14 20.63
C GLU A 243 8.44 -37.15 20.99
N MET A 244 7.19 -37.65 21.03
CA MET A 244 6.10 -37.31 21.97
C MET A 244 4.75 -37.74 21.35
N ALA A 245 4.56 -39.05 21.25
CA ALA A 245 3.22 -39.64 21.27
C ALA A 245 2.85 -39.83 22.75
N GLY A 246 2.00 -38.93 23.26
CA GLY A 246 1.41 -39.01 24.59
C GLY A 246 -0.08 -39.25 24.46
N ASP A 247 -0.49 -40.44 24.85
CA ASP A 247 -1.86 -40.90 25.02
C ASP A 247 -2.62 -40.12 26.13
N GLU A 248 -3.92 -40.40 26.20
CA GLU A 248 -4.85 -40.19 27.31
C GLU A 248 -5.68 -38.89 27.28
N TYR A 249 -6.93 -39.01 26.82
CA TYR A 249 -8.06 -38.63 27.67
C TYR A 249 -9.30 -39.44 27.30
N SER A 250 -9.77 -40.19 28.29
CA SER A 250 -10.95 -41.04 28.28
C SER A 250 -12.22 -40.29 28.74
N ASP A 251 -13.35 -40.90 28.39
CA ASP A 251 -14.63 -40.88 29.11
C ASP A 251 -15.66 -39.75 28.86
N PHE A 252 -16.94 -40.17 29.05
CA PHE A 252 -18.23 -39.44 29.03
C PHE A 252 -18.88 -39.27 27.64
N LEU A 253 -20.06 -39.84 27.28
CA LEU A 253 -21.17 -40.51 27.97
C LEU A 253 -21.97 -41.34 26.95
N ASP A 254 -22.24 -42.62 27.25
CA ASP A 254 -23.40 -43.34 26.71
C ASP A 254 -24.57 -43.17 27.67
N PHE A 255 -25.67 -42.58 27.21
CA PHE A 255 -26.92 -42.45 27.93
C PHE A 255 -28.01 -43.19 27.16
N GLU A 256 -28.11 -44.50 27.37
CA GLU A 256 -29.30 -45.28 26.99
C GLU A 256 -30.35 -45.17 28.11
N GLY A 257 -31.44 -44.50 27.80
CA GLY A 257 -32.64 -44.45 28.64
C GLY A 257 -33.58 -45.60 28.32
N ALA A 258 -34.02 -46.30 29.37
CA ALA A 258 -35.15 -47.21 29.37
C ALA A 258 -36.45 -46.43 29.63
N ASP A 259 -37.47 -46.67 28.81
CA ASP A 259 -38.84 -47.10 29.19
C ASP A 259 -39.67 -47.43 27.93
#